data_AF-A0A1W9PE07-F1
#
_entry.id   AF-A0A1W9PE07-F1
#
_cell.length_a   1.000
_cell.length_b   1.000
_cell.length_c   1.000
_cell.angle_alpha   90.00
_cell.angle_beta   90.00
_cell.angle_gamma   90.00
#
_symmetry.space_group_name_H-M   'P 1'
#
loop_
_entity.id
_entity.type
_entity.pdbx_description
1 polymer ?
#
loop_
_entity_poly.entity_id
_entity_poly.type
_entity_poly.pdbx_seq_one_letter_code
_entity_poly.pdbx_strand_id
1 'polypeptide(L)'
;TGTGKHRITVFLPGKIESSSEGATMPNTNRKFVYNNRWDKFHLLYKDNGRIMYGERFSNINGWVEGYQIGDGNYPVLSSYTDTSSDDMLAAVWVDGYKINFARYTEENGWSKPCSLITNAIAGINAYYAPPSLVIDNSGLGHLAW
;
A
#
# COMPACT_ATOMS: atom_id res chain seq x y z
N THR A 1 17.66 -0.51 -23.09
CA THR A 1 18.09 -1.73 -22.36
C THR A 1 17.68 -1.61 -20.91
N GLY A 2 16.41 -1.89 -20.58
CA GLY A 2 15.80 -1.53 -19.28
C GLY A 2 15.45 -2.72 -18.38
N THR A 3 15.89 -3.93 -18.73
CA THR A 3 15.47 -5.21 -18.13
C THR A 3 16.19 -5.55 -16.82
N GLY A 4 16.32 -4.61 -15.87
CA GLY A 4 17.13 -4.89 -14.67
C GLY A 4 17.01 -3.95 -13.48
N LYS A 5 15.95 -3.15 -13.34
CA LYS A 5 15.73 -2.31 -12.14
C LYS A 5 14.37 -2.55 -11.49
N HIS A 6 14.00 -3.81 -11.47
CA HIS A 6 12.84 -4.34 -10.81
C HIS A 6 13.18 -4.52 -9.32
N ARG A 7 12.46 -3.79 -8.45
CA ARG A 7 12.90 -3.49 -7.08
C ARG A 7 12.32 -4.48 -6.11
N ILE A 8 13.22 -4.97 -5.28
CA ILE A 8 13.07 -6.27 -4.68
C ILE A 8 12.93 -6.11 -3.17
N THR A 9 11.94 -6.77 -2.56
CA THR A 9 11.79 -6.79 -1.10
C THR A 9 11.82 -8.21 -0.56
N VAL A 10 12.60 -8.47 0.49
CA VAL A 10 12.63 -9.76 1.21
C VAL A 10 11.84 -9.63 2.50
N PHE A 11 10.97 -10.60 2.75
CA PHE A 11 10.36 -10.82 4.05
C PHE A 11 11.15 -11.90 4.80
N LEU A 12 11.84 -11.51 5.86
CA LEU A 12 12.32 -12.42 6.91
C LEU A 12 11.55 -12.07 8.20
N PRO A 13 11.26 -13.02 9.10
CA PRO A 13 10.65 -12.69 10.38
C PRO A 13 11.38 -11.53 11.07
N GLY A 14 10.72 -10.39 11.22
CA GLY A 14 11.28 -9.18 11.84
C GLY A 14 12.19 -8.30 10.98
N LYS A 15 12.42 -8.61 9.69
CA LYS A 15 13.30 -7.82 8.82
C LYS A 15 12.76 -7.69 7.39
N ILE A 16 12.75 -6.46 6.89
CA ILE A 16 12.46 -6.12 5.50
C ILE A 16 13.77 -5.61 4.88
N GLU A 17 14.24 -6.25 3.81
CA GLU A 17 15.40 -5.81 3.03
C GLU A 17 14.94 -5.36 1.65
N SER A 18 15.54 -4.30 1.11
CA SER A 18 15.26 -3.83 -0.24
C SER A 18 16.49 -3.26 -0.93
N SER A 19 16.51 -3.34 -2.27
CA SER A 19 17.46 -2.61 -3.11
C SER A 19 17.12 -1.11 -3.26
N SER A 20 16.03 -0.64 -2.64
CA SER A 20 15.74 0.78 -2.45
C SER A 20 15.72 1.14 -0.97
N GLU A 21 16.53 2.13 -0.60
CA GLU A 21 16.52 2.69 0.76
C GLU A 21 15.12 3.18 1.15
N GLY A 22 14.40 3.82 0.21
CA GLY A 22 13.04 4.34 0.40
C GLY A 22 12.03 3.29 0.85
N ALA A 23 12.11 2.08 0.29
CA ALA A 23 11.27 0.95 0.64
C ALA A 23 11.57 0.41 2.07
N THR A 24 12.77 0.66 2.58
CA THR A 24 13.21 0.22 3.91
C THR A 24 13.16 1.31 4.97
N MET A 25 12.84 2.57 4.61
CA MET A 25 12.79 3.68 5.56
C MET A 25 11.74 3.44 6.67
N PRO A 26 12.03 3.82 7.93
CA PRO A 26 11.12 3.61 9.06
C PRO A 26 9.75 4.29 8.93
N ASN A 27 8.74 3.63 9.54
CA ASN A 27 7.46 4.12 10.08
C ASN A 27 6.47 4.94 9.24
N THR A 28 6.78 5.37 8.02
CA THR A 28 5.77 6.06 7.16
C THR A 28 5.74 5.60 5.71
N ASN A 29 6.79 4.91 5.26
CA ASN A 29 6.95 4.56 3.85
C ASN A 29 6.67 3.10 3.53
N ARG A 30 6.24 2.28 4.49
CA ARG A 30 5.91 0.86 4.26
C ARG A 30 4.78 0.36 5.15
N LYS A 31 3.93 -0.50 4.60
CA LYS A 31 2.79 -1.12 5.28
C LYS A 31 2.63 -2.56 4.85
N PHE A 32 2.29 -3.41 5.80
CA PHE A 32 2.30 -4.85 5.65
C PHE A 32 1.00 -5.44 6.17
N VAL A 33 0.43 -6.35 5.39
CA VAL A 33 -0.78 -7.11 5.74
C VAL A 33 -0.54 -8.56 5.37
N TYR A 34 -0.90 -9.47 6.27
CA TYR A 34 -0.98 -10.90 5.95
C TYR A 34 -2.44 -11.28 5.72
N ASN A 35 -2.70 -11.91 4.57
CA ASN A 35 -3.99 -12.49 4.24
C ASN A 35 -3.93 -14.01 4.42
N ASN A 36 -4.66 -14.51 5.42
CA ASN A 36 -4.74 -15.94 5.74
C ASN A 36 -5.47 -16.76 4.66
N ARG A 37 -6.48 -16.20 3.99
CA ARG A 37 -7.28 -16.90 2.98
C ARG A 37 -6.46 -17.19 1.73
N TRP A 38 -5.60 -16.25 1.34
CA TRP A 38 -4.74 -16.39 0.17
C TRP A 38 -3.36 -16.96 0.50
N ASP A 39 -3.05 -17.12 1.79
CA ASP A 39 -1.70 -17.45 2.27
C ASP A 39 -0.64 -16.46 1.74
N LYS A 40 -1.01 -15.17 1.64
CA LYS A 40 -0.18 -14.13 1.02
C LYS A 40 0.14 -12.98 1.96
N PHE A 41 1.38 -12.53 1.89
CA PHE A 41 1.82 -11.24 2.40
C PHE A 41 1.66 -10.17 1.33
N HIS A 42 1.14 -9.02 1.76
CA HIS A 42 0.95 -7.83 0.96
C HIS A 42 1.81 -6.71 1.53
N LEU A 43 2.62 -6.10 0.67
CA LEU A 43 3.49 -5.00 1.03
C LEU A 43 3.19 -3.80 0.14
N LEU A 44 2.89 -2.68 0.79
CA LEU A 44 2.77 -1.38 0.14
C LEU A 44 3.93 -0.49 0.62
N TYR A 45 4.64 0.15 -0.29
CA TYR A 45 5.78 1.00 0.06
C TYR A 45 5.98 2.20 -0.87
N LYS A 46 6.67 3.23 -0.37
CA LYS A 46 7.09 4.41 -1.14
C LYS A 46 8.50 4.20 -1.66
N ASP A 47 8.73 4.56 -2.91
CA ASP A 47 10.05 4.58 -3.49
C ASP A 47 10.22 5.70 -4.53
N ASN A 48 11.07 6.68 -4.23
CA ASN A 48 11.32 7.85 -5.09
C ASN A 48 10.02 8.53 -5.60
N GLY A 49 9.07 8.71 -4.69
CA GLY A 49 7.77 9.34 -4.99
C GLY A 49 6.78 8.43 -5.71
N ARG A 50 7.07 7.13 -5.83
CA ARG A 50 6.16 6.12 -6.38
C ARG A 50 5.58 5.26 -5.28
N ILE A 51 4.32 4.88 -5.42
CA ILE A 51 3.67 3.89 -4.55
C ILE A 51 3.78 2.53 -5.23
N MET A 52 4.48 1.64 -4.56
CA MET A 52 4.82 0.31 -5.02
C MET A 52 4.06 -0.72 -4.21
N TYR A 53 3.59 -1.76 -4.87
CA TYR A 53 2.93 -2.90 -4.24
C TYR A 53 3.62 -4.20 -4.63
N GLY A 54 3.81 -5.09 -3.66
CA GLY A 54 4.29 -6.45 -3.88
C GLY A 54 3.48 -7.46 -3.07
N GLU A 55 3.37 -8.67 -3.59
CA GLU A 55 2.70 -9.79 -2.93
C GLU A 55 3.54 -11.07 -2.97
N ARG A 56 3.37 -11.95 -1.97
CA ARG A 56 4.07 -13.23 -1.88
C ARG A 56 3.33 -14.23 -1.04
N PHE A 57 3.37 -15.50 -1.43
CA PHE A 57 2.95 -16.60 -0.58
C PHE A 57 3.84 -16.73 0.68
N SER A 58 3.26 -17.10 1.81
CA SER A 58 3.94 -17.15 3.11
C SER A 58 5.07 -18.18 3.17
N ASN A 59 4.96 -19.23 2.36
CA ASN A 59 5.89 -20.35 2.31
C ASN A 59 7.05 -20.17 1.31
N ILE A 60 7.07 -19.08 0.53
CA ILE A 60 8.12 -18.82 -0.45
C ILE A 60 9.11 -17.79 0.11
N ASN A 61 10.32 -18.23 0.45
CA ASN A 61 11.41 -17.32 0.82
C ASN A 61 11.97 -16.59 -0.40
N GLY A 62 12.30 -15.31 -0.24
CA GLY A 62 13.12 -14.56 -1.19
C GLY A 62 12.49 -13.26 -1.72
N TRP A 63 13.06 -12.84 -2.84
CA TRP A 63 12.95 -11.55 -3.48
C TRP A 63 11.61 -11.32 -4.22
N VAL A 64 10.78 -10.36 -3.78
CA VAL A 64 9.54 -9.96 -4.48
C VAL A 64 9.76 -8.69 -5.26
N GLU A 65 9.49 -8.76 -6.55
CA GLU A 65 9.39 -7.57 -7.38
C GLU A 65 8.03 -6.88 -7.15
N GLY A 66 8.08 -5.63 -6.72
CA GLY A 66 6.87 -4.81 -6.66
C GLY A 66 6.60 -4.08 -7.97
N TYR A 67 5.32 -3.80 -8.24
CA TYR A 67 4.89 -2.95 -9.35
C TYR A 67 4.26 -1.65 -8.84
N GLN A 68 4.29 -0.62 -9.68
CA GLN A 68 3.76 0.69 -9.33
C GLN A 68 2.23 0.71 -9.43
N ILE A 69 1.57 1.25 -8.40
CA ILE A 69 0.10 1.46 -8.39
C ILE A 69 -0.29 2.94 -8.37
N GLY A 70 0.67 3.84 -8.18
CA GLY A 70 0.45 5.29 -8.19
C GLY A 70 1.73 6.07 -7.91
N ASP A 71 1.60 7.39 -7.86
CA ASP A 71 2.64 8.32 -7.40
C ASP A 71 2.20 8.93 -6.06
N GLY A 72 3.15 9.24 -5.19
CA GLY A 72 2.90 9.91 -3.92
C GLY A 72 3.82 9.51 -2.78
N ASN A 73 3.31 9.74 -1.57
CA ASN A 73 3.98 9.58 -0.30
C ASN A 73 3.04 8.97 0.74
N TYR A 74 3.62 8.51 1.85
CA TYR A 74 2.88 8.04 3.03
C TYR A 74 1.84 6.96 2.71
N PRO A 75 2.24 5.84 2.08
CA PRO A 75 1.34 4.74 1.81
C PRO A 75 0.76 4.17 3.12
N VAL A 76 -0.53 3.89 3.09
CA VAL A 76 -1.29 3.20 4.12
C VAL A 76 -1.97 1.99 3.48
N LEU A 77 -1.96 0.85 4.15
CA LEU A 77 -2.63 -0.37 3.71
C LEU A 77 -3.50 -0.88 4.86
N SER A 78 -4.75 -1.23 4.56
CA SER A 78 -5.69 -1.89 5.47
C SER A 78 -6.35 -3.07 4.76
N SER A 79 -6.72 -4.10 5.51
CA SER A 79 -7.52 -5.23 5.01
C SER A 79 -8.92 -5.23 5.60
N TYR A 80 -9.84 -5.85 4.88
CA TYR A 80 -11.19 -6.15 5.32
C TYR A 80 -11.66 -7.45 4.67
N THR A 81 -12.34 -8.30 5.42
CA THR A 81 -13.01 -9.48 4.90
C THR A 81 -14.49 -9.15 4.79
N ASP A 82 -15.04 -9.15 3.58
CA ASP A 82 -16.45 -8.83 3.39
C ASP A 82 -17.40 -9.94 3.84
N THR A 83 -18.71 -9.65 3.83
CA THR A 83 -19.74 -10.59 4.26
C THR A 83 -19.90 -11.80 3.32
N SER A 84 -19.44 -11.68 2.07
CA SER A 84 -19.24 -12.79 1.12
C SER A 84 -17.94 -13.57 1.37
N SER A 85 -17.23 -13.24 2.46
CA SER A 85 -15.90 -13.72 2.83
C SER A 85 -14.75 -13.20 1.96
N ASP A 86 -15.01 -12.34 0.97
CA ASP A 86 -14.00 -11.83 0.06
C ASP A 86 -13.10 -10.82 0.74
N ASP A 87 -11.82 -11.17 0.81
CA ASP A 87 -10.83 -10.27 1.34
C ASP A 87 -10.55 -9.16 0.35
N MET A 88 -10.52 -7.94 0.87
CA MET A 88 -10.21 -6.74 0.16
C MET A 88 -9.05 -6.04 0.87
N LEU A 89 -8.17 -5.44 0.08
CA LEU A 89 -7.23 -4.47 0.61
C LEU A 89 -7.63 -3.09 0.16
N ALA A 90 -7.38 -2.10 1.01
CA ALA A 90 -7.47 -0.71 0.65
C ALA A 90 -6.12 -0.04 0.89
N ALA A 91 -5.67 0.68 -0.12
CA ALA A 91 -4.50 1.53 -0.05
C ALA A 91 -4.94 2.99 -0.10
N VAL A 92 -4.35 3.83 0.76
CA VAL A 92 -4.38 5.28 0.60
C VAL A 92 -2.99 5.86 0.63
N TRP A 93 -2.79 6.97 -0.08
CA TRP A 93 -1.51 7.68 -0.13
C TRP A 93 -1.73 9.15 -0.50
N VAL A 94 -0.72 9.97 -0.26
CA VAL A 94 -0.76 11.41 -0.54
C VAL A 94 -0.02 11.72 -1.84
N ASP A 95 -0.69 12.37 -2.78
CA ASP A 95 -0.08 12.91 -3.98
C ASP A 95 -0.39 14.41 -4.10
N GLY A 96 0.63 15.25 -3.88
CA GLY A 96 0.45 16.69 -3.73
C GLY A 96 -0.53 17.01 -2.59
N TYR A 97 -1.68 17.59 -2.96
CA TYR A 97 -2.75 17.97 -2.02
C TYR A 97 -3.90 16.95 -1.96
N LYS A 98 -3.74 15.78 -2.58
CA LYS A 98 -4.79 14.78 -2.70
C LYS A 98 -4.49 13.57 -1.83
N ILE A 99 -5.51 13.03 -1.20
CA ILE A 99 -5.47 11.66 -0.68
C ILE A 99 -6.11 10.76 -1.73
N ASN A 100 -5.30 9.89 -2.31
CA ASN A 100 -5.73 8.88 -3.27
C ASN A 100 -6.08 7.59 -2.54
N PHE A 101 -6.96 6.82 -3.17
CA PHE A 101 -7.42 5.53 -2.74
C PHE A 101 -7.42 4.56 -3.91
N ALA A 102 -7.02 3.32 -3.65
CA ALA A 102 -7.31 2.19 -4.50
C ALA A 102 -7.70 1.00 -3.63
N ARG A 103 -8.51 0.12 -4.18
CA ARG A 103 -8.84 -1.17 -3.56
C ARG A 103 -8.24 -2.30 -4.36
N TYR A 104 -7.84 -3.38 -3.69
CA TYR A 104 -7.37 -4.61 -4.31
C TYR A 104 -8.37 -5.73 -4.04
N THR A 105 -8.66 -6.52 -5.07
CA THR A 105 -9.27 -7.84 -4.94
C THR A 105 -8.41 -8.85 -5.69
N GLU A 106 -8.41 -10.11 -5.26
CA GLU A 106 -7.63 -11.17 -5.94
C GLU A 106 -8.06 -11.36 -7.41
N GLU A 107 -9.34 -11.19 -7.71
CA GLU A 107 -9.88 -11.35 -9.07
C GLU A 107 -9.44 -10.23 -10.02
N ASN A 108 -9.40 -8.98 -9.55
CA ASN A 108 -9.25 -7.81 -10.42
C ASN A 108 -7.96 -7.02 -10.18
N GLY A 109 -7.17 -7.39 -9.17
CA GLY A 109 -6.02 -6.62 -8.72
C GLY A 109 -6.42 -5.25 -8.17
N TRP A 110 -5.52 -4.27 -8.31
CA TRP A 110 -5.79 -2.89 -7.89
C TRP A 110 -6.76 -2.19 -8.84
N SER A 111 -7.80 -1.57 -8.26
CA SER A 111 -8.66 -0.63 -8.97
C SER A 111 -7.87 0.57 -9.45
N LYS A 112 -8.38 1.24 -10.49
CA LYS A 112 -7.88 2.57 -10.86
C LYS A 112 -7.92 3.52 -9.64
N PRO A 113 -6.82 4.24 -9.33
CA PRO A 113 -6.83 5.18 -8.21
C PRO A 113 -7.91 6.24 -8.36
N CYS A 114 -8.60 6.56 -7.26
CA CYS A 114 -9.51 7.70 -7.16
C CYS A 114 -9.06 8.61 -6.02
N SER A 115 -9.36 9.90 -6.12
CA SER A 115 -9.05 10.84 -5.04
C SER A 115 -10.22 10.90 -4.06
N LEU A 116 -9.98 10.54 -2.79
CA LEU A 116 -10.96 10.68 -1.71
C LEU A 116 -11.09 12.13 -1.25
N ILE A 117 -9.96 12.85 -1.28
CA ILE A 117 -9.88 14.24 -0.84
C ILE A 117 -9.14 15.00 -1.92
N THR A 118 -9.80 16.01 -2.49
CA THR A 118 -9.30 16.80 -3.62
C THR A 118 -9.08 18.27 -3.28
N ASN A 119 -9.47 18.71 -2.08
CA ASN A 119 -9.52 20.13 -1.74
C ASN A 119 -8.30 20.56 -0.93
N ALA A 120 -7.59 21.55 -1.46
CA ALA A 120 -6.84 22.49 -0.65
C ALA A 120 -7.86 23.31 0.17
N ILE A 121 -8.31 22.80 1.32
CA ILE A 121 -8.88 23.69 2.34
C ILE A 121 -7.78 24.72 2.61
N ALA A 122 -8.06 26.01 2.45
CA ALA A 122 -7.06 27.06 2.59
C ALA A 122 -6.27 26.88 3.90
N GLY A 123 -4.99 26.53 3.78
CA GLY A 123 -4.08 26.31 4.91
C GLY A 123 -3.89 24.87 5.39
N ILE A 124 -4.64 23.88 4.90
CA ILE A 124 -4.47 22.46 5.25
C ILE A 124 -3.89 21.71 4.04
N ASN A 125 -2.65 21.24 4.19
CA ASN A 125 -1.96 20.49 3.15
C ASN A 125 -1.78 19.03 3.62
N ALA A 126 -2.45 18.11 2.92
CA ALA A 126 -2.36 16.66 3.19
C ALA A 126 -0.92 16.14 3.15
N TYR A 127 0.01 16.82 2.48
CA TYR A 127 1.43 16.47 2.48
C TYR A 127 2.07 16.51 3.89
N TYR A 128 1.56 17.32 4.80
CA TYR A 128 2.06 17.40 6.18
C TYR A 128 1.31 16.49 7.15
N ALA A 129 0.35 15.73 6.66
CA ALA A 129 -0.61 14.94 7.42
C ALA A 129 -0.64 13.51 6.87
N PRO A 130 0.31 12.62 7.26
CA PRO A 130 0.31 11.24 6.83
C PRO A 130 -1.04 10.57 7.17
N PRO A 131 -1.74 10.00 6.18
CA PRO A 131 -3.05 9.42 6.44
C PRO A 131 -2.93 8.16 7.30
N SER A 132 -4.05 7.78 7.89
CA SER A 132 -4.30 6.49 8.51
C SER A 132 -5.66 5.98 8.05
N LEU A 133 -5.74 4.68 7.78
CA LEU A 133 -6.94 4.03 7.27
C LEU A 133 -7.16 2.77 8.08
N VAL A 134 -8.38 2.60 8.57
CA VAL A 134 -8.90 1.36 9.12
C VAL A 134 -10.20 1.04 8.41
N ILE A 135 -10.44 -0.21 8.07
CA ILE A 135 -11.75 -0.67 7.61
C ILE A 135 -12.36 -1.50 8.72
N ASP A 136 -13.57 -1.16 9.13
CA ASP A 136 -14.27 -1.90 10.18
C ASP A 136 -14.95 -3.18 9.64
N ASN A 137 -15.53 -3.96 10.56
CA ASN A 137 -16.18 -5.23 10.22
C ASN A 137 -17.45 -5.09 9.38
N SER A 138 -17.94 -3.87 9.13
CA SER A 138 -19.06 -3.59 8.22
C SER A 138 -18.59 -3.22 6.81
N GLY A 139 -17.28 -3.11 6.59
CA GLY A 139 -16.68 -2.66 5.34
C GLY A 139 -16.60 -1.14 5.22
N LEU A 140 -16.89 -0.40 6.30
CA LEU A 140 -16.78 1.05 6.31
C LEU A 140 -15.33 1.45 6.58
N GLY A 141 -14.77 2.25 5.67
CA GLY A 141 -13.43 2.82 5.80
C GLY A 141 -13.42 4.10 6.64
N HIS A 142 -12.62 4.11 7.70
CA HIS A 142 -12.35 5.26 8.58
C HIS A 142 -10.98 5.83 8.22
N LEU A 143 -10.98 7.05 7.66
CA LEU A 143 -9.79 7.78 7.25
C LEU A 143 -9.52 8.95 8.21
N ALA A 144 -8.31 9.02 8.76
CA ALA A 144 -7.80 10.15 9.52
C ALA A 144 -6.54 10.71 8.85
N TRP A 145 -6.37 12.03 8.84
CA TRP A 145 -5.21 12.73 8.29
C TRP A 145 -5.09 14.10 8.95
#